data_AF-A0A3D0K1H0-F1
#
_entry.id   AF-A0A3D0K1H0-F1
#
_cell.length_a   1.000
_cell.length_b   1.000
_cell.length_c   1.000
_cell.angle_alpha   90.00
_cell.angle_beta   90.00
_cell.angle_gamma   90.00
#
_symmetry.space_group_name_H-M   'P 1'
#
loop_
_entity.id
_entity.type
_entity.pdbx_description
1 polymer ?
#
loop_
_entity_poly.entity_id
_entity_poly.type
_entity_poly.pdbx_seq_one_letter_code
_entity_poly.pdbx_strand_id
1 'polypeptide(L)'
;GGQRQRVALGRALVRDPKVFLLDEPLSNLDAKLRLQMRAELRVLHRSMHATMVYVTHDQEEAMSLGDRLVVMKDGVVQQCDTPMAIYDRPANRFVAGFIGTPSMNFLPGRGGDATFVVDGGPDITLPCAGPDRACVLGLRPDAITPAARGFPAVVKVIEQYGDCTDLVLRCGEHELVSRVRGHYEGREGDEASFAVEDRGIHFFEDDGDGARIG
;
A
#
# COMPACT_ATOMS: atom_id res chain seq x y z
N GLY A 1 -21.63 -2.11 19.67
CA GLY A 1 -21.18 -2.97 18.55
C GLY A 1 -20.64 -4.31 19.03
N GLY A 2 -19.49 -4.32 19.72
CA GLY A 2 -18.67 -5.53 19.91
C GLY A 2 -19.31 -6.76 20.52
N GLN A 3 -20.10 -6.60 21.59
CA GLN A 3 -20.74 -7.75 22.24
C GLN A 3 -21.74 -8.46 21.31
N ARG A 4 -22.46 -7.71 20.47
CA ARG A 4 -23.35 -8.29 19.45
C ARG A 4 -22.55 -9.04 18.37
N GLN A 5 -21.39 -8.50 17.96
CA GLN A 5 -20.47 -9.14 17.01
C GLN A 5 -19.94 -10.47 17.55
N ARG A 6 -19.53 -10.49 18.82
CA ARG A 6 -19.04 -11.70 19.50
C ARG A 6 -20.10 -12.79 19.60
N VAL A 7 -21.34 -12.43 19.95
CA VAL A 7 -22.45 -13.38 19.98
C VAL A 7 -22.76 -13.93 18.59
N ALA A 8 -22.71 -13.09 17.54
CA ALA A 8 -22.92 -13.52 16.17
C ALA A 8 -21.83 -14.51 15.70
N LEU A 9 -20.56 -14.20 15.98
CA LEU A 9 -19.43 -15.07 15.68
C LEU A 9 -19.54 -16.39 16.47
N GLY A 10 -19.82 -16.32 17.78
CA GLY A 10 -20.03 -17.50 18.63
C GLY A 10 -21.14 -18.42 18.11
N ARG A 11 -22.26 -17.85 17.65
CA ARG A 11 -23.35 -18.63 17.05
C ARG A 11 -22.93 -19.33 15.75
N ALA A 12 -22.08 -18.71 14.94
CA ALA A 12 -21.54 -19.35 13.74
C ALA A 12 -20.60 -20.52 14.12
N LEU A 13 -19.79 -20.35 15.16
CA LEU A 13 -18.80 -21.32 15.61
C LEU A 13 -19.42 -22.60 16.18
N VAL A 14 -20.50 -22.49 16.96
CA VAL A 14 -21.17 -23.64 17.58
C VAL A 14 -21.76 -24.62 16.54
N ARG A 15 -21.91 -24.19 15.28
CA ARG A 15 -22.44 -25.03 14.20
C ARG A 15 -21.41 -25.92 13.51
N ASP A 16 -20.13 -25.80 13.86
CA ASP A 16 -19.02 -26.55 13.24
C ASP A 16 -19.10 -26.63 11.70
N PRO A 17 -19.27 -25.50 10.98
CA PRO A 17 -19.39 -25.52 9.54
C PRO A 17 -18.03 -25.80 8.87
N LYS A 18 -18.07 -26.45 7.71
CA LYS A 18 -16.87 -26.64 6.88
C LYS A 18 -16.30 -25.33 6.31
N VAL A 19 -17.17 -24.33 6.13
CA VAL A 19 -16.83 -23.03 5.54
C VAL A 19 -17.50 -21.91 6.34
N PHE A 20 -16.72 -20.89 6.70
CA PHE A 20 -17.17 -19.63 7.26
C PHE A 20 -17.16 -18.55 6.18
N LEU A 21 -18.26 -17.82 6.05
CA LEU A 21 -18.38 -16.65 5.18
C LEU A 21 -18.62 -15.44 6.07
N LEU A 22 -17.71 -14.46 5.99
CA LEU A 22 -17.73 -13.25 6.81
C LEU A 22 -17.70 -12.04 5.88
N ASP A 23 -18.79 -11.28 5.87
CA ASP A 23 -18.94 -10.08 5.05
C ASP A 23 -18.87 -8.84 5.94
N GLU A 24 -17.75 -8.12 5.84
CA GLU A 24 -17.41 -6.96 6.65
C GLU A 24 -17.86 -7.09 8.11
N PRO A 25 -17.48 -8.17 8.83
CA PRO A 25 -17.60 -8.13 10.28
C PRO A 25 -16.70 -6.98 10.75
N LEU A 26 -16.69 -6.49 11.98
CA LEU A 26 -15.75 -5.41 12.40
C LEU A 26 -15.95 -4.00 11.79
N SER A 27 -16.57 -3.81 10.62
CA SER A 27 -16.76 -2.47 10.00
C SER A 27 -17.52 -1.51 10.91
N ASN A 28 -18.50 -2.04 11.66
CA ASN A 28 -19.33 -1.29 12.62
C ASN A 28 -18.72 -1.13 14.03
N LEU A 29 -17.42 -1.44 14.19
CA LEU A 29 -16.72 -1.33 15.47
C LEU A 29 -15.77 -0.14 15.49
N ASP A 30 -15.59 0.44 16.67
CA ASP A 30 -14.57 1.46 16.91
C ASP A 30 -13.15 0.87 16.77
N ALA A 31 -12.15 1.73 16.54
CA ALA A 31 -10.78 1.32 16.24
C ALA A 31 -10.16 0.39 17.31
N LYS A 32 -10.37 0.69 18.60
CA LYS A 32 -9.82 -0.11 19.70
C LYS A 32 -10.42 -1.51 19.71
N LEU A 33 -11.73 -1.59 19.58
CA LEU A 33 -12.43 -2.86 19.57
C LEU A 33 -12.18 -3.64 18.27
N ARG A 34 -12.01 -2.96 17.13
CA ARG A 34 -11.61 -3.57 15.85
C ARG A 34 -10.27 -4.27 15.99
N LEU A 35 -9.26 -3.60 16.57
CA LEU A 35 -7.94 -4.19 16.83
C LEU A 35 -8.05 -5.45 17.71
N GLN A 36 -8.81 -5.38 18.81
CA GLN A 36 -9.02 -6.53 19.69
C GLN A 36 -9.69 -7.69 18.96
N MET A 37 -10.78 -7.43 18.25
CA MET A 37 -11.55 -8.47 17.55
C MET A 37 -10.76 -9.08 16.40
N ARG A 38 -9.91 -8.30 15.71
CA ARG A 38 -8.98 -8.78 14.67
C ARG A 38 -7.99 -9.79 15.26
N ALA A 39 -7.42 -9.51 16.43
CA ALA A 39 -6.54 -10.45 17.12
C ALA A 39 -7.29 -11.73 17.53
N GLU A 40 -8.50 -11.61 18.08
CA GLU A 40 -9.35 -12.76 18.44
C GLU A 40 -9.68 -13.62 17.22
N LEU A 41 -10.07 -13.01 16.10
CA LEU A 41 -10.35 -13.71 14.84
C LEU A 41 -9.13 -14.44 14.30
N ARG A 42 -7.93 -13.86 14.40
CA ARG A 42 -6.69 -14.50 13.95
C ARG A 42 -6.35 -15.76 14.76
N VAL A 43 -6.52 -15.69 16.09
CA VAL A 43 -6.33 -16.85 16.97
C VAL A 43 -7.37 -17.92 16.64
N LEU A 44 -8.63 -17.51 16.50
CA LEU A 44 -9.72 -18.40 16.15
C LEU A 44 -9.47 -19.10 14.82
N HIS A 45 -9.11 -18.36 13.76
CA HIS A 45 -8.80 -18.90 12.44
C HIS A 45 -7.69 -19.95 12.51
N ARG A 46 -6.60 -19.69 13.26
CA ARG A 46 -5.52 -20.67 13.45
C ARG A 46 -5.95 -21.93 14.22
N SER A 47 -6.91 -21.81 15.14
CA SER A 47 -7.40 -22.95 15.92
C SER A 47 -8.49 -23.75 15.19
N MET A 48 -9.14 -23.16 14.20
CA MET A 48 -10.19 -23.80 13.42
C MET A 48 -9.61 -24.50 12.20
N HIS A 49 -10.03 -25.75 11.96
CA HIS A 49 -9.69 -26.49 10.76
C HIS A 49 -10.71 -26.28 9.61
N ALA A 50 -11.37 -25.12 9.59
CA ALA A 50 -12.41 -24.78 8.63
C ALA A 50 -11.94 -23.71 7.64
N THR A 51 -12.44 -23.75 6.41
CA THR A 51 -12.14 -22.72 5.40
C THR A 51 -12.86 -21.43 5.77
N MET A 52 -12.19 -20.28 5.69
CA MET A 52 -12.79 -18.97 5.95
C MET A 52 -12.66 -18.06 4.72
N VAL A 53 -13.77 -17.45 4.30
CA VAL A 53 -13.80 -16.37 3.31
C VAL A 53 -14.20 -15.10 4.05
N TYR A 54 -13.31 -14.10 4.02
CA TYR A 54 -13.47 -12.82 4.70
C TYR A 54 -13.46 -11.70 3.67
N VAL A 55 -14.51 -10.90 3.63
CA VAL A 55 -14.66 -9.74 2.74
C VAL A 55 -14.47 -8.47 3.56
N THR A 56 -13.62 -7.57 3.07
CA THR A 56 -13.32 -6.28 3.71
C THR A 56 -12.82 -5.26 2.71
N HIS A 57 -13.05 -3.99 2.99
CA HIS A 57 -12.42 -2.85 2.33
C HIS A 57 -11.22 -2.31 3.11
N ASP A 58 -10.94 -2.84 4.31
CA ASP A 58 -9.84 -2.41 5.17
C ASP A 58 -8.57 -3.22 4.85
N GLN A 59 -7.54 -2.52 4.35
CA GLN A 59 -6.29 -3.13 3.94
C GLN A 59 -5.53 -3.75 5.12
N GLU A 60 -5.59 -3.16 6.32
CA GLU A 60 -4.91 -3.73 7.48
C GLU A 60 -5.56 -5.05 7.91
N GLU A 61 -6.89 -5.14 7.82
CA GLU A 61 -7.60 -6.41 8.04
C GLU A 61 -7.16 -7.45 7.03
N ALA A 62 -7.18 -7.10 5.74
CA ALA A 62 -6.75 -7.99 4.67
C ALA A 62 -5.31 -8.49 4.92
N MET A 63 -4.36 -7.57 5.10
CA MET A 63 -2.93 -7.89 5.26
C MET A 63 -2.62 -8.70 6.52
N SER A 64 -3.40 -8.55 7.59
CA SER A 64 -3.12 -9.20 8.88
C SER A 64 -3.85 -10.52 9.11
N LEU A 65 -5.01 -10.73 8.49
CA LEU A 65 -5.84 -11.92 8.71
C LEU A 65 -5.69 -12.97 7.62
N GLY A 66 -5.50 -12.56 6.36
CA GLY A 66 -5.54 -13.46 5.21
C GLY A 66 -4.29 -14.30 5.04
N ASP A 67 -4.46 -15.60 4.80
CA ASP A 67 -3.39 -16.44 4.26
C ASP A 67 -3.16 -16.14 2.77
N ARG A 68 -4.24 -15.80 2.06
CA ARG A 68 -4.27 -15.30 0.68
C ARG A 68 -5.27 -14.17 0.57
N LEU A 69 -4.98 -13.18 -0.27
CA LEU A 69 -5.87 -12.09 -0.61
C LEU A 69 -6.30 -12.20 -2.07
N VAL A 70 -7.56 -11.88 -2.32
CA VAL A 70 -8.12 -11.75 -3.66
C VAL A 70 -8.49 -10.29 -3.85
N VAL A 71 -7.69 -9.56 -4.61
CA VAL A 71 -7.96 -8.16 -4.93
C VAL A 71 -8.88 -8.12 -6.13
N MET A 72 -9.99 -7.39 -6.02
CA MET A 72 -11.02 -7.30 -7.05
C MET A 72 -11.30 -5.84 -7.42
N LYS A 73 -11.62 -5.61 -8.70
CA LYS A 73 -12.08 -4.33 -9.24
C LYS A 73 -13.22 -4.61 -10.20
N ASP A 74 -14.35 -3.92 -10.05
CA ASP A 74 -15.52 -4.01 -10.93
C ASP A 74 -15.99 -5.47 -11.18
N GLY A 75 -15.94 -6.30 -10.13
CA GLY A 75 -16.31 -7.72 -10.19
C GLY A 75 -15.27 -8.65 -10.82
N VAL A 76 -14.12 -8.13 -11.25
CA VAL A 76 -13.03 -8.91 -11.86
C VAL A 76 -11.87 -9.06 -10.87
N VAL A 77 -11.38 -10.28 -10.71
CA VAL A 77 -10.17 -10.58 -9.93
C VAL A 77 -8.96 -9.98 -10.63
N GLN A 78 -8.25 -9.11 -9.92
CA GLN A 78 -7.05 -8.44 -10.40
C GLN A 78 -5.79 -9.23 -10.01
N GLN A 79 -5.74 -9.74 -8.78
CA GLN A 79 -4.64 -10.56 -8.29
C GLN A 79 -5.08 -11.45 -7.13
N CYS A 80 -4.49 -12.64 -7.02
CA CYS A 80 -4.78 -13.61 -5.95
C CYS A 80 -3.49 -14.27 -5.43
N ASP A 81 -2.93 -13.77 -4.33
CA ASP A 81 -1.66 -14.25 -3.77
C ASP A 81 -1.62 -14.05 -2.25
N THR A 82 -0.51 -14.39 -1.60
CA THR A 82 -0.25 -14.04 -0.19
C THR A 82 -0.20 -12.51 -0.01
N PRO A 83 -0.51 -11.99 1.20
CA PRO A 83 -0.48 -10.55 1.47
C PRO A 83 0.83 -9.87 1.04
N MET A 84 1.97 -10.46 1.41
CA MET A 84 3.27 -9.88 1.07
C MET A 84 3.60 -9.99 -0.42
N ALA A 85 3.22 -11.08 -1.09
CA ALA A 85 3.43 -11.19 -2.54
C ALA A 85 2.63 -10.13 -3.32
N ILE A 86 1.40 -9.80 -2.89
CA ILE A 86 0.62 -8.72 -3.50
C ILE A 86 1.26 -7.35 -3.21
N TYR A 87 1.73 -7.11 -1.99
CA TYR A 87 2.38 -5.86 -1.63
C TYR A 87 3.71 -5.65 -2.39
N ASP A 88 4.56 -6.69 -2.42
CA ASP A 88 5.90 -6.65 -3.00
C ASP A 88 5.89 -6.78 -4.53
N ARG A 89 4.86 -7.42 -5.10
CA ARG A 89 4.74 -7.69 -6.53
C ARG A 89 3.30 -7.48 -7.02
N PRO A 90 2.81 -6.24 -7.01
CA PRO A 90 1.48 -5.95 -7.51
C PRO A 90 1.39 -6.27 -9.01
N ALA A 91 0.30 -6.90 -9.45
CA ALA A 91 0.16 -7.33 -10.84
C ALA A 91 -0.02 -6.15 -11.81
N ASN A 92 -0.62 -5.05 -11.33
CA ASN A 92 -0.94 -3.88 -12.12
C ASN A 92 -1.04 -2.61 -11.25
N ARG A 93 -1.21 -1.45 -11.89
CA ARG A 93 -1.30 -0.14 -11.21
C ARG A 93 -2.42 -0.07 -10.18
N PHE A 94 -3.57 -0.67 -10.47
CA PHE A 94 -4.69 -0.68 -9.52
C PHE A 94 -4.31 -1.40 -8.23
N VAL A 95 -3.77 -2.62 -8.32
CA VAL A 95 -3.36 -3.39 -7.12
C VAL A 95 -2.26 -2.65 -6.36
N ALA A 96 -1.30 -2.06 -7.08
CA ALA A 96 -0.21 -1.29 -6.50
C ALA A 96 -0.69 -0.06 -5.72
N GLY A 97 -1.69 0.65 -6.24
CA GLY A 97 -2.29 1.82 -5.60
C GLY A 97 -3.30 1.46 -4.50
N PHE A 98 -3.92 0.28 -4.59
CA PHE A 98 -4.93 -0.18 -3.66
C PHE A 98 -4.35 -0.85 -2.40
N ILE A 99 -3.16 -1.46 -2.48
CA ILE A 99 -2.55 -2.17 -1.36
C ILE A 99 -1.35 -1.40 -0.84
N GLY A 100 -1.39 -1.01 0.44
CA GLY A 100 -0.40 -0.21 1.13
C GLY A 100 -1.01 1.11 1.64
N THR A 101 -0.71 1.45 2.89
CA THR A 101 -1.10 2.73 3.50
C THR A 101 0.18 3.43 3.99
N PRO A 102 0.64 4.51 3.33
CA PRO A 102 0.01 5.23 2.23
C PRO A 102 0.14 4.45 0.91
N SER A 103 -0.68 4.82 -0.07
CA SER A 103 -0.66 4.17 -1.39
C SER A 103 0.63 4.42 -2.15
N MET A 104 0.92 3.57 -3.14
CA MET A 104 2.06 3.77 -4.03
C MET A 104 1.95 5.10 -4.79
N ASN A 105 3.08 5.80 -4.93
CA ASN A 105 3.21 6.97 -5.79
C ASN A 105 3.36 6.53 -7.26
N PHE A 106 2.78 7.29 -8.19
CA PHE A 106 2.88 7.00 -9.62
C PHE A 106 3.40 8.21 -10.39
N LEU A 107 4.45 7.99 -11.17
CA LEU A 107 5.11 9.00 -11.99
C LEU A 107 5.19 8.53 -13.44
N PRO A 108 4.46 9.15 -14.37
CA PRO A 108 4.63 8.87 -15.80
C PRO A 108 5.99 9.38 -16.27
N GLY A 109 6.59 8.68 -17.22
CA GLY A 109 7.87 9.07 -17.77
C GLY A 109 8.49 8.00 -18.65
N ARG A 110 9.81 8.09 -18.78
CA ARG A 110 10.61 7.15 -19.58
C ARG A 110 11.84 6.71 -18.81
N GLY A 111 12.03 5.40 -18.72
CA GLY A 111 13.24 4.83 -18.14
C GLY A 111 14.43 4.85 -19.09
N GLY A 112 15.61 4.65 -18.52
CA GLY A 112 16.86 4.40 -19.22
C GLY A 112 17.80 3.57 -18.33
N ASP A 113 19.05 3.43 -18.75
CA ASP A 113 20.01 2.51 -18.11
C ASP A 113 20.31 2.82 -16.62
N ALA A 114 20.25 4.09 -16.21
CA ALA A 114 20.58 4.51 -14.84
C ALA A 114 19.63 5.56 -14.27
N THR A 115 18.74 6.10 -15.09
CA THR A 115 17.88 7.22 -14.73
C THR A 115 16.48 7.05 -15.29
N PHE A 116 15.50 7.53 -14.56
CA PHE A 116 14.12 7.66 -15.01
C PHE A 116 13.80 9.15 -15.18
N VAL A 117 13.39 9.54 -16.38
CA VAL A 117 13.00 10.91 -16.70
C VAL A 117 11.49 11.00 -16.56
N VAL A 118 11.03 11.78 -15.59
CA VAL A 118 9.60 11.96 -15.29
C VAL A 118 8.99 12.98 -16.27
N ASP A 119 7.78 12.73 -16.75
CA ASP A 119 7.05 13.65 -17.61
C ASP A 119 6.63 14.91 -16.85
N GLY A 120 6.43 16.04 -17.53
CA GLY A 120 6.08 17.32 -16.89
C GLY A 120 7.27 18.21 -16.52
N GLY A 121 8.50 17.79 -16.88
CA GLY A 121 9.65 18.69 -16.95
C GLY A 121 10.99 17.94 -16.98
N PRO A 122 11.96 18.36 -17.80
CA PRO A 122 13.26 17.70 -17.94
C PRO A 122 14.12 17.69 -16.65
N ASP A 123 13.71 18.43 -15.61
CA ASP A 123 14.45 18.60 -14.36
C ASP A 123 14.18 17.51 -13.31
N ILE A 124 13.20 16.62 -13.54
CA ILE A 124 12.89 15.52 -12.62
C ILE A 124 13.49 14.22 -13.16
N THR A 125 14.78 14.06 -12.90
CA THR A 125 15.50 12.82 -13.18
C THR A 125 15.70 12.06 -11.88
N LEU A 126 15.10 10.88 -11.78
CA LEU A 126 15.27 9.99 -10.64
C LEU A 126 16.42 9.01 -10.92
N PRO A 127 17.28 8.73 -9.93
CA PRO A 127 18.44 7.85 -10.10
C PRO A 127 18.03 6.36 -10.02
N CYS A 128 17.13 5.92 -10.89
CA CYS A 128 16.71 4.52 -11.00
C CYS A 128 16.68 4.06 -12.46
N ALA A 129 17.13 2.84 -12.70
CA ALA A 129 17.07 2.22 -14.03
C ALA A 129 15.64 1.75 -14.33
N GLY A 130 15.22 1.87 -15.58
CA GLY A 130 13.88 1.44 -16.01
C GLY A 130 13.83 1.05 -17.49
N PRO A 131 12.68 0.58 -17.98
CA PRO A 131 12.51 0.25 -19.39
C PRO A 131 12.78 1.47 -20.28
N ASP A 132 13.55 1.33 -21.37
CA ASP A 132 13.77 2.39 -22.38
C ASP A 132 12.55 2.59 -23.28
N ARG A 133 11.42 2.88 -22.66
CA ARG A 133 10.12 3.21 -23.26
C ARG A 133 9.27 4.01 -22.29
N ALA A 134 8.24 4.66 -22.81
CA ALA A 134 7.22 5.28 -21.97
C ALA A 134 6.60 4.24 -21.03
N CYS A 135 6.54 4.56 -19.74
CA CYS A 135 5.96 3.72 -18.70
C CYS A 135 5.64 4.57 -17.47
N VAL A 136 4.97 3.97 -16.50
CA VAL A 136 4.70 4.60 -15.21
C VAL A 136 5.58 3.97 -14.14
N LEU A 137 6.39 4.80 -13.50
CA LEU A 137 7.18 4.44 -12.33
C LEU A 137 6.27 4.46 -11.09
N GLY A 138 6.20 3.32 -10.41
CA GLY A 138 5.59 3.18 -9.09
C GLY A 138 6.65 3.20 -8.00
N LEU A 139 6.48 4.07 -7.00
CA LEU A 139 7.36 4.16 -5.83
C LEU A 139 6.54 3.98 -4.56
N ARG A 140 6.87 2.95 -3.75
CA ARG A 140 6.32 2.87 -2.40
C ARG A 140 6.74 4.10 -1.57
N PRO A 141 5.90 4.62 -0.67
CA PRO A 141 6.27 5.78 0.14
C PRO A 141 7.54 5.59 0.96
N ASP A 142 7.81 4.37 1.44
CA ASP A 142 9.03 4.00 2.17
C ASP A 142 10.26 3.81 1.26
N ALA A 143 10.09 3.83 -0.07
CA ALA A 143 11.19 3.86 -1.04
C ALA A 143 11.78 5.26 -1.22
N ILE A 144 11.10 6.31 -0.73
CA ILE A 144 11.55 7.70 -0.86
C ILE A 144 12.04 8.15 0.51
N THR A 145 13.33 8.49 0.61
CA THR A 145 13.94 8.88 1.90
C THR A 145 14.70 10.21 1.80
N PRO A 146 14.66 11.06 2.84
CA PRO A 146 15.50 12.25 2.91
C PRO A 146 16.98 11.88 2.77
N ALA A 147 17.71 12.63 1.95
CA ALA A 147 19.12 12.35 1.67
C ALA A 147 19.92 13.63 1.47
N ALA A 148 21.23 13.57 1.68
CA ALA A 148 22.12 14.70 1.39
C ALA A 148 22.24 15.00 -0.12
N ARG A 149 21.96 14.01 -0.98
CA ARG A 149 21.98 14.11 -2.44
C ARG A 149 20.85 13.26 -3.01
N GLY A 150 20.23 13.74 -4.08
CA GLY A 150 19.14 13.06 -4.76
C GLY A 150 18.32 14.04 -5.59
N PHE A 151 17.03 13.80 -5.73
CA PHE A 151 16.14 14.73 -6.42
C PHE A 151 15.62 15.81 -5.45
N PRO A 152 15.52 17.07 -5.88
CA PRO A 152 14.97 18.13 -5.05
C PRO A 152 13.44 18.04 -4.99
N ALA A 153 12.88 18.26 -3.80
CA ALA A 153 11.44 18.40 -3.61
C ALA A 153 11.13 19.39 -2.48
N VAL A 154 9.98 20.05 -2.59
CA VAL A 154 9.46 20.93 -1.54
C VAL A 154 8.57 20.13 -0.61
N VAL A 155 8.85 20.17 0.68
CA VAL A 155 8.01 19.54 1.72
C VAL A 155 6.75 20.38 1.87
N LYS A 156 5.59 19.83 1.50
CA LYS A 156 4.29 20.52 1.58
C LYS A 156 3.61 20.31 2.92
N VAL A 157 3.61 19.07 3.40
CA VAL A 157 2.90 18.66 4.62
C VAL A 157 3.79 17.69 5.38
N ILE A 158 3.81 17.83 6.70
CA ILE A 158 4.48 16.89 7.62
C ILE A 158 3.44 16.31 8.58
N GLU A 159 3.12 15.03 8.44
CA GLU A 159 2.23 14.31 9.34
C GLU A 159 3.00 13.33 10.21
N GLN A 160 3.07 13.59 11.52
CA GLN A 160 3.83 12.75 12.46
C GLN A 160 2.90 11.86 13.28
N TYR A 161 3.13 10.55 13.22
CA TYR A 161 2.35 9.53 13.94
C TYR A 161 3.09 8.92 15.14
N GLY A 162 4.30 9.40 15.42
CA GLY A 162 5.15 8.97 16.53
C GLY A 162 6.25 8.00 16.09
N ASP A 163 5.88 6.85 15.51
CA ASP A 163 6.85 5.86 15.01
C ASP A 163 7.23 6.06 13.53
N CYS A 164 6.43 6.84 12.80
CA CYS A 164 6.68 7.25 11.43
C CYS A 164 6.18 8.68 11.17
N THR A 165 6.69 9.25 10.09
CA THR A 165 6.26 10.55 9.55
C THR A 165 5.95 10.38 8.06
N ASP A 166 4.79 10.84 7.64
CA ASP A 166 4.45 10.99 6.22
C ASP A 166 4.76 12.42 5.77
N LEU A 167 5.51 12.53 4.69
CA LEU A 167 5.87 13.77 4.04
C LEU A 167 5.16 13.83 2.70
N VAL A 168 4.30 14.84 2.52
CA VAL A 168 3.80 15.17 1.18
C VAL A 168 4.84 16.07 0.53
N LEU A 169 5.40 15.62 -0.58
CA LEU A 169 6.48 16.24 -1.33
C LEU A 169 5.93 16.75 -2.65
N ARG A 170 6.37 17.93 -3.07
CA ARG A 170 6.14 18.43 -4.43
C ARG A 170 7.44 18.42 -5.22
N CYS A 171 7.46 17.68 -6.31
CA CYS A 171 8.58 17.61 -7.25
C CYS A 171 8.07 18.05 -8.64
N GLY A 172 8.43 19.26 -9.06
CA GLY A 172 7.82 19.93 -10.21
C GLY A 172 6.29 20.03 -10.09
N GLU A 173 5.58 19.39 -11.03
CA GLU A 173 4.11 19.32 -11.06
C GLU A 173 3.53 18.11 -10.30
N HIS A 174 4.37 17.18 -9.85
CA HIS A 174 3.93 15.96 -9.19
C HIS A 174 3.94 16.08 -7.67
N GLU A 175 2.96 15.44 -7.04
CA GLU A 175 2.93 15.22 -5.59
C GLU A 175 3.28 13.76 -5.28
N LEU A 176 4.15 13.59 -4.29
CA LEU A 176 4.64 12.29 -3.83
C LEU A 176 4.49 12.21 -2.32
N VAL A 177 4.23 11.02 -1.80
CA VAL A 177 4.26 10.73 -0.37
C VAL A 177 5.53 9.95 -0.07
N SER A 178 6.31 10.44 0.89
CA SER A 178 7.44 9.73 1.48
C SER A 178 7.06 9.34 2.91
N ARG A 179 7.24 8.07 3.28
CA ARG A 179 7.07 7.61 4.66
C ARG A 179 8.42 7.31 5.27
N VAL A 180 8.79 8.06 6.29
CA VAL A 180 10.06 7.87 7.02
C VAL A 180 9.81 7.34 8.42
N ARG A 181 10.79 6.62 8.97
CA ARG A 181 10.74 6.14 10.36
C ARG A 181 11.06 7.29 11.32
N GLY A 182 10.32 7.35 12.43
CA GLY A 182 10.50 8.34 13.48
C GLY A 182 10.10 9.74 13.04
N HIS A 183 10.79 10.73 13.59
CA HIS A 183 10.52 12.15 13.39
C HIS A 183 11.32 12.74 12.23
N TYR A 184 10.72 13.69 11.53
CA TYR A 184 11.40 14.54 10.56
C TYR A 184 11.64 15.92 11.18
N GLU A 185 12.89 16.41 11.12
CA GLU A 185 13.30 17.68 11.76
C GLU A 185 13.18 18.92 10.86
N GLY A 186 12.84 18.74 9.58
CA GLY A 186 12.60 19.84 8.65
C GLY A 186 11.25 20.54 8.85
N ARG A 187 10.96 21.54 8.02
CA ARG A 187 9.74 22.34 8.06
C ARG A 187 8.96 22.24 6.77
N GLU A 188 7.65 22.47 6.87
CA GLU A 188 6.81 22.70 5.70
C GLU A 188 7.28 23.95 4.96
N GLY A 189 7.38 23.85 3.64
CA GLY A 189 7.95 24.87 2.75
C GLY A 189 9.44 24.69 2.47
N ASP A 190 10.16 23.85 3.23
CA ASP A 190 11.58 23.61 2.97
C ASP A 190 11.78 22.87 1.64
N GLU A 191 12.81 23.28 0.91
CA GLU A 191 13.35 22.50 -0.20
C GLU A 191 14.42 21.56 0.34
N ALA A 192 14.19 20.26 0.16
CA ALA A 192 15.09 19.21 0.63
C ALA A 192 15.39 18.21 -0.50
N SER A 193 16.48 17.47 -0.34
CA SER A 193 16.86 16.41 -1.28
C SER A 193 16.36 15.06 -0.78
N PHE A 194 15.88 14.23 -1.72
CA PHE A 194 15.37 12.90 -1.45
C PHE A 194 16.03 11.87 -2.36
N ALA A 195 16.31 10.69 -1.82
CA ALA A 195 16.78 9.54 -2.58
C ALA A 195 15.63 8.57 -2.83
N VAL A 196 15.78 7.78 -3.90
CA VAL A 196 14.94 6.61 -4.15
C VAL A 196 15.77 5.38 -3.80
N GLU A 197 15.25 4.53 -2.93
CA GLU A 197 15.82 3.22 -2.64
C GLU A 197 15.29 2.18 -3.63
N ASP A 198 16.13 1.24 -4.06
CA ASP A 198 15.75 0.20 -5.03
C ASP A 198 14.58 -0.67 -4.58
N ARG A 199 14.32 -0.73 -3.27
CA ARG A 199 13.20 -1.49 -2.70
C ARG A 199 11.90 -0.72 -2.88
N GLY A 200 10.88 -1.37 -3.43
CA GLY A 200 9.56 -0.75 -3.63
C GLY A 200 9.44 0.07 -4.92
N ILE A 201 10.38 -0.11 -5.85
CA ILE A 201 10.29 0.40 -7.21
C ILE A 201 9.59 -0.62 -8.11
N HIS A 202 8.61 -0.15 -8.89
CA HIS A 202 7.92 -0.94 -9.90
C HIS A 202 7.73 -0.13 -11.17
N PHE A 203 7.65 -0.80 -12.31
CA PHE A 203 7.31 -0.17 -13.59
C PHE A 203 6.00 -0.75 -14.09
N PHE A 204 5.17 0.09 -14.70
CA PHE A 204 3.89 -0.30 -15.24
C PHE A 204 3.70 0.23 -16.66
N GLU A 205 2.89 -0.46 -17.44
CA GLU A 205 2.47 0.01 -18.76
C GLU A 205 1.63 1.30 -18.64
N ASP A 206 1.73 2.15 -19.66
CA ASP A 206 1.11 3.48 -19.68
C ASP A 206 -0.29 3.47 -20.32
N ASP A 207 -1.14 2.55 -19.86
CA ASP A 207 -2.54 2.40 -20.28
C ASP A 207 -3.47 2.04 -19.10
N GLY A 208 -4.47 2.86 -18.77
CA GLY A 208 -5.46 2.55 -17.70
C GLY A 208 -4.86 1.98 -16.38
N ASP A 209 -5.20 0.73 -16.04
CA ASP A 209 -4.58 -0.03 -14.94
C ASP A 209 -3.40 -0.88 -15.44
N GLY A 210 -2.45 -0.27 -16.13
CA GLY A 210 -1.39 -0.96 -16.86
C GLY A 210 -0.66 -2.05 -16.06
N ALA A 211 -0.32 -3.13 -16.75
CA ALA A 211 0.33 -4.30 -16.15
C ALA A 211 1.73 -3.94 -15.65
N ARG A 212 2.18 -4.63 -14.59
CA ARG A 212 3.55 -4.48 -14.09
C ARG A 212 4.55 -5.05 -15.11
N ILE A 213 5.59 -4.30 -15.41
CA ILE A 213 6.68 -4.68 -16.30
C ILE A 213 7.76 -5.38 -15.47
N GLY A 214 8.06 -6.65 -15.79
CA GLY A 214 9.11 -7.47 -15.16
C GLY A 214 8.58 -8.40 -14.08
#